data_AF-A0A9D6E940-F1
#
_entry.id   AF-A0A9D6E940-F1
#
_cell.length_a   1.000
_cell.length_b   1.000
_cell.length_c   1.000
_cell.angle_alpha   90.00
_cell.angle_beta   90.00
_cell.angle_gamma   90.00
#
_symmetry.space_group_name_H-M   'P 1'
#
loop_
_entity.id
_entity.type
_entity.pdbx_description
1 polymer ?
#
loop_
_entity_poly.entity_id
_entity_poly.type
_entity_poly.pdbx_seq_one_letter_code
_entity_poly.pdbx_strand_id
1 'polypeptide(L)'
;MRWVTDDAGRRWLVERVGRTSGIVPTRSREGLFPEPADIVRFSCESDKAEADREVTTRAGLLEQLTETELRALLNIAPRAPGG
;
A
#
# COMPACT_ATOMS: atom_id res chain seq x y z
N MET A 1 2.28 -11.78 -2.28
CA MET A 1 3.56 -11.11 -2.05
C MET A 1 4.24 -10.86 -3.39
N ARG A 2 4.82 -9.68 -3.58
CA ARG A 2 5.51 -9.27 -4.81
C ARG A 2 6.79 -8.52 -4.44
N TRP A 3 7.68 -8.34 -5.40
CA TRP A 3 8.93 -7.60 -5.22
C TRP A 3 8.99 -6.41 -6.17
N VAL A 4 9.61 -5.32 -5.74
CA VAL A 4 9.89 -4.16 -6.58
C VAL A 4 11.27 -3.60 -6.24
N THR A 5 11.95 -3.04 -7.23
CA THR A 5 13.22 -2.33 -7.04
C THR A 5 12.96 -0.83 -7.16
N ASP A 6 13.45 -0.04 -6.21
CA ASP A 6 13.36 1.42 -6.29
C ASP A 6 14.41 2.02 -7.25
N ASP A 7 14.35 3.33 -7.48
CA ASP A 7 15.28 4.01 -8.38
C ASP A 7 16.72 4.08 -7.83
N ALA A 8 16.92 3.78 -6.54
CA ALA A 8 18.23 3.64 -5.91
C ALA A 8 18.77 2.19 -5.98
N GLY A 9 18.05 1.26 -6.62
CA GLY A 9 18.44 -0.13 -6.73
C GLY A 9 18.18 -0.97 -5.48
N ARG A 10 17.44 -0.44 -4.49
CA ARG A 10 17.06 -1.20 -3.27
C ARG A 10 15.87 -2.09 -3.57
N ARG A 11 15.87 -3.28 -2.96
CA ARG A 11 14.80 -4.26 -3.14
C ARG A 11 13.78 -4.15 -2.02
N TRP A 12 12.50 -4.11 -2.42
CA TRP A 12 11.36 -3.94 -1.53
C TRP A 12 10.37 -5.09 -1.69
N LEU A 13 9.98 -5.68 -0.56
CA LEU A 13 8.89 -6.63 -0.44
C LEU A 13 7.57 -5.86 -0.41
N VAL A 14 6.62 -6.28 -1.24
CA VAL A 14 5.29 -5.68 -1.36
C VAL A 14 4.23 -6.69 -0.94
N GLU A 15 3.44 -6.31 0.06
CA GLU A 15 2.44 -7.19 0.64
C GLU A 15 1.18 -6.43 1.07
N ARG A 16 0.03 -7.08 0.88
CA ARG A 16 -1.24 -6.59 1.42
C ARG A 16 -1.30 -7.00 2.88
N VAL A 17 -1.24 -6.02 3.78
CA VAL A 17 -1.26 -6.23 5.24
C VAL A 17 -2.65 -6.01 5.85
N GLY A 18 -3.57 -5.43 5.08
CA GLY A 18 -4.94 -5.24 5.53
C GLY A 18 -5.89 -4.86 4.41
N ARG A 19 -7.16 -4.82 4.76
CA ARG A 19 -8.24 -4.28 3.93
C ARG A 19 -9.13 -3.45 4.83
N THR A 20 -9.43 -2.21 4.44
CA THR A 20 -10.41 -1.40 5.15
C THR A 20 -11.77 -2.06 4.94
N SER A 21 -12.37 -2.55 6.03
CA SER A 21 -13.77 -2.97 6.00
C SER A 21 -14.59 -1.75 5.64
N GLY A 22 -15.41 -1.81 4.58
CA GLY A 22 -16.36 -0.75 4.23
C GLY A 22 -17.50 -0.63 5.26
N ILE A 23 -17.22 -0.74 6.56
CA ILE A 23 -18.23 -0.66 7.61
C ILE A 23 -18.78 0.76 7.61
N VAL A 24 -20.07 0.78 7.27
CA VAL A 24 -20.94 1.93 7.08
C VAL A 24 -20.90 2.84 8.30
N PRO A 25 -20.63 4.16 8.16
CA PRO A 25 -20.93 5.11 9.22
C PRO A 25 -22.43 5.06 9.54
N THR A 26 -22.80 4.90 10.80
CA THR A 26 -24.21 4.92 11.26
C THR A 26 -24.91 6.27 11.06
N ARG A 27 -24.20 7.29 10.54
CA ARG A 27 -24.76 8.55 10.07
C ARG A 27 -24.50 8.70 8.58
N SER A 28 -25.51 8.36 7.80
CA SER A 28 -25.59 8.59 6.35
C SER A 28 -25.42 10.08 6.05
N ARG A 29 -24.21 10.48 5.65
CA ARG A 29 -24.07 11.65 4.79
C ARG A 29 -24.29 11.12 3.37
N GLU A 30 -25.33 11.62 2.71
CA GLU A 30 -25.89 11.10 1.47
C GLU A 30 -24.81 10.68 0.45
N GLY A 31 -24.81 9.39 0.08
CA GLY A 31 -24.50 8.96 -1.28
C GLY A 31 -23.18 8.25 -1.56
N LEU A 32 -22.19 8.21 -0.67
CA LEU A 32 -20.88 7.59 -0.97
C LEU A 32 -20.45 6.63 0.14
N PHE A 33 -20.68 5.34 -0.09
CA PHE A 33 -19.99 4.29 0.66
C PHE A 33 -18.51 4.32 0.26
N PRO A 34 -17.56 4.34 1.22
CA PRO A 34 -16.15 4.21 0.85
C PRO A 34 -15.94 2.83 0.22
N GLU A 35 -15.41 2.80 -1.01
CA GLU A 35 -15.03 1.54 -1.65
C GLU A 35 -14.01 0.81 -0.76
N PRO A 36 -14.07 -0.53 -0.66
CA PRO A 36 -13.06 -1.30 0.04
C PRO A 36 -11.67 -0.98 -0.52
N ALA A 37 -10.72 -0.73 0.37
CA ALA A 37 -9.36 -0.41 0.00
C ALA A 37 -8.38 -1.39 0.66
N ASP A 38 -7.36 -1.81 -0.08
CA ASP A 38 -6.26 -2.63 0.41
C ASP A 38 -5.17 -1.73 1.00
N ILE A 39 -4.66 -2.11 2.18
CA ILE A 39 -3.48 -1.50 2.78
C ILE A 39 -2.28 -2.31 2.30
N VAL A 40 -1.44 -1.66 1.52
CA VAL A 40 -0.22 -2.24 0.94
C VAL A 40 0.97 -1.72 1.72
N ARG A 41 1.78 -2.64 2.24
CA ARG A 41 3.04 -2.36 2.92
C ARG A 41 4.20 -2.66 1.99
N PHE A 42 5.19 -1.77 2.01
CA PHE A 42 6.49 -1.93 1.40
C PHE A 42 7.54 -2.04 2.50
N SER A 43 8.26 -3.16 2.52
CA SER A 43 9.36 -3.40 3.46
C SER A 43 10.67 -3.54 2.72
N CYS A 44 11.67 -2.73 3.09
CA CYS A 44 12.96 -2.73 2.42
C CYS A 44 13.79 -3.95 2.87
N GLU A 45 14.14 -4.84 1.94
CA GLU A 45 14.99 -6.00 2.22
C GLU A 45 16.47 -5.59 2.29
N SER A 46 16.86 -4.64 1.44
CA SER A 46 18.25 -4.18 1.32
C SER A 46 18.72 -3.33 2.50
N ASP A 47 17.80 -2.66 3.20
CA ASP A 47 18.09 -1.80 4.34
C ASP A 47 17.03 -1.94 5.42
N LYS A 48 17.38 -2.62 6.52
CA LYS A 48 16.48 -2.83 7.66
C LYS A 48 16.28 -1.59 8.52
N ALA A 49 17.07 -0.53 8.33
CA ALA A 49 16.87 0.76 9.01
C ALA A 49 15.86 1.64 8.28
N GLU A 50 15.59 1.38 7.00
CA GLU A 50 14.53 2.06 6.25
C GLU A 50 13.17 1.62 6.80
N ALA A 51 12.39 2.58 7.27
CA ALA A 51 11.05 2.34 7.79
C ALA A 51 10.13 1.77 6.71
N ASP A 52 9.25 0.86 7.12
CA ASP A 52 8.15 0.38 6.28
C ASP A 52 7.36 1.56 5.71
N ARG A 53 6.83 1.41 4.51
CA ARG A 53 5.95 2.39 3.88
C ARG A 53 4.58 1.77 3.64
N GLU A 54 3.52 2.53 3.87
CA GLU A 54 2.16 2.03 3.74
C GLU A 54 1.32 2.95 2.89
N VAL A 55 0.57 2.36 1.96
CA VAL A 55 -0.37 3.08 1.10
C VAL A 55 -1.70 2.36 1.03
N THR A 56 -2.77 3.15 1.00
CA THR A 56 -4.13 2.66 0.79
C THR A 56 -4.43 2.71 -0.71
N THR A 57 -4.83 1.58 -1.28
CA THR A 57 -5.16 1.45 -2.71
C THR A 57 -6.53 0.80 -2.88
N ARG A 58 -7.16 0.92 -4.05
CA ARG A 58 -8.41 0.21 -4.32
C ARG A 58 -8.23 -1.30 -4.11
N ALA A 59 -9.21 -1.96 -3.51
CA ALA A 59 -9.14 -3.41 -3.30
C ALA A 59 -8.91 -4.19 -4.60
N GLY A 60 -7.97 -5.15 -4.57
CA GLY A 60 -7.62 -5.99 -5.73
C GLY A 60 -6.73 -5.30 -6.77
N LEU A 61 -6.34 -4.04 -6.55
CA LEU A 61 -5.45 -3.34 -7.47
C LEU A 61 -4.02 -3.91 -7.40
N LEU A 62 -3.57 -4.35 -6.22
CA LEU A 62 -2.21 -4.85 -6.01
C LEU A 62 -1.81 -5.97 -6.98
N GLU A 63 -2.75 -6.86 -7.29
CA GLU A 63 -2.58 -7.99 -8.20
C GLU A 63 -2.53 -7.57 -9.68
N GLN A 64 -3.07 -6.39 -10.02
CA GLN A 64 -3.16 -5.88 -11.38
C GLN A 64 -2.02 -4.95 -11.77
N LEU A 65 -1.34 -4.35 -10.77
CA LEU A 65 -0.29 -3.37 -11.03
C LEU A 65 0.92 -4.00 -11.73
N THR A 66 1.47 -3.29 -12.70
CA THR A 66 2.79 -3.60 -13.26
C THR A 66 3.90 -3.26 -12.26
N GLU A 67 5.11 -3.74 -12.51
CA GLU A 67 6.28 -3.38 -11.69
C GLU A 67 6.55 -1.87 -11.70
N THR A 68 6.33 -1.21 -12.85
CA THR A 68 6.52 0.24 -12.96
C THR A 68 5.52 1.01 -12.09
N GLU A 69 4.26 0.59 -12.06
CA GLU A 69 3.24 1.22 -11.21
C GLU A 69 3.45 0.92 -9.72
N LEU A 70 3.93 -0.28 -9.37
CA LEU A 70 4.35 -0.60 -8.00
C LEU A 70 5.49 0.30 -7.54
N ARG A 71 6.48 0.56 -8.40
CA ARG A 71 7.58 1.47 -8.10
C ARG A 71 7.08 2.90 -7.92
N ALA A 72 6.17 3.36 -8.79
CA ALA A 72 5.56 4.67 -8.65
C ALA A 72 4.80 4.80 -7.31
N LEU A 73 4.06 3.77 -6.91
CA LEU A 73 3.37 3.71 -5.61
C LEU A 73 4.34 3.74 -4.44
N LEU A 74 5.44 2.97 -4.49
CA LEU A 74 6.48 2.99 -3.46
C LEU A 74 7.08 4.40 -3.28
N ASN A 75 7.32 5.10 -4.39
CA ASN A 75 7.90 6.44 -4.39
C ASN A 75 7.00 7.49 -3.73
N ILE A 76 5.68 7.31 -3.78
CA ILE A 76 4.71 8.21 -3.14
C ILE A 76 4.20 7.70 -1.78
N ALA A 77 4.47 6.44 -1.43
CA ALA A 77 3.98 5.83 -0.21
C ALA A 77 4.61 6.52 1.02
N PRO A 78 3.80 7.04 1.96
CA PRO A 78 4.31 7.60 3.19
C PRO A 78 4.95 6.51 4.05
N ARG A 79 5.91 6.92 4.90
CA ARG A 79 6.43 6.04 5.96
C ARG A 79 5.27 5.63 6.87
N ALA A 80 5.21 4.35 7.20
CA ALA A 80 4.24 3.82 8.13
C ALA A 80 4.37 4.56 9.48
N PRO A 81 3.26 4.94 10.12
CA PRO A 81 3.30 5.60 11.40
C PRO A 81 3.81 4.63 12.48
N GLY A 82 5.10 4.67 12.76
CA GLY A 82 5.78 4.13 13.95
C GLY A 82 5.57 2.64 14.23
N GLY A 83 6.58 1.82 13.91
CA GLY A 83 6.82 0.55 14.61
C GLY A 83 7.46 0.77 15.96
#